data_AF-A0A935KG02-F1
#
_entry.id   AF-A0A935KG02-F1
#
_cell.length_a   1.000
_cell.length_b   1.000
_cell.length_c   1.000
_cell.angle_alpha   90.00
_cell.angle_beta   90.00
_cell.angle_gamma   90.00
#
_symmetry.space_group_name_H-M   'P 1'
#
loop_
_entity.id
_entity.type
_entity.pdbx_description
1 polymer ?
#
loop_
_entity_poly.entity_id
_entity_poly.type
_entity_poly.pdbx_seq_one_letter_code
_entity_poly.pdbx_strand_id
1 'polypeptide(L)'
;MEVLLLGIYAAIVWLVFIKMKWLPWNTGTQVVVVIIPVVALTALILYLNVVAPSSADVRASSKYRRGERRPPGARPPCPRCRRAEPPG
;
A
#
# COMPACT_ATOMS: atom_id res chain seq x y z
N MET A 1 20.61 -7.21 -13.46
CA MET A 1 19.43 -6.79 -14.25
C MET A 1 19.10 -5.32 -14.01
N GLU A 2 19.49 -4.77 -12.85
CA GLU A 2 19.27 -3.38 -12.45
C GLU A 2 20.24 -2.38 -13.12
N VAL A 3 21.48 -2.79 -13.41
CA VAL A 3 22.51 -1.90 -13.97
C VAL A 3 22.13 -1.36 -15.35
N LEU A 4 21.50 -2.18 -16.19
CA LEU A 4 21.03 -1.77 -17.51
C LEU A 4 19.88 -0.74 -17.39
N LEU A 5 18.98 -0.93 -16.44
CA LEU A 5 17.86 -0.01 -16.17
C LEU A 5 18.35 1.34 -15.63
N LEU A 6 19.28 1.31 -14.67
CA LEU A 6 19.95 2.50 -14.11
C LEU A 6 20.76 3.24 -15.19
N GLY A 7 21.45 2.51 -16.06
CA GLY A 7 22.21 3.08 -17.18
C GLY A 7 21.31 3.80 -18.19
N ILE A 8 20.19 3.18 -18.58
CA ILE A 8 19.20 3.81 -19.48
C ILE A 8 18.56 5.03 -18.83
N TYR A 9 18.19 4.94 -17.55
CA TYR A 9 17.63 6.08 -16.82
C TYR A 9 18.64 7.25 -16.74
N ALA A 10 19.89 6.97 -16.38
CA ALA A 10 20.96 7.97 -16.35
C ALA A 10 21.22 8.57 -17.74
N ALA A 11 21.18 7.77 -18.81
CA ALA A 11 21.34 8.23 -20.18
C ALA A 11 20.20 9.16 -20.63
N ILE A 12 18.95 8.89 -20.23
CA ILE A 12 17.79 9.75 -20.51
C ILE A 12 17.91 11.08 -19.77
N VAL A 13 18.20 11.05 -18.47
CA VAL A 13 18.43 12.26 -17.66
C VAL A 13 19.58 13.08 -18.26
N TRP A 14 20.69 12.43 -18.60
CA TRP A 14 21.83 13.08 -19.24
C TRP A 14 21.47 13.73 -20.59
N LEU A 15 20.73 13.05 -21.46
CA LEU A 15 20.28 13.60 -22.75
C LEU A 15 19.39 14.84 -22.59
N VAL A 16 18.44 14.80 -21.64
CA VAL A 16 17.50 15.90 -21.38
C VAL A 16 18.20 17.13 -20.80
N PHE A 17 19.12 16.95 -19.86
CA PHE A 17 19.76 18.06 -19.16
C PHE A 17 21.04 18.59 -19.84
N ILE A 18 21.88 17.74 -20.42
CA ILE A 18 23.16 18.14 -21.02
C ILE A 18 23.02 18.51 -22.51
N LYS A 19 22.30 17.68 -23.28
CA LYS A 19 22.26 17.83 -24.75
C LYS A 19 21.14 18.76 -25.23
N MET A 20 19.93 18.59 -24.69
CA MET A 20 18.76 19.38 -25.09
C MET A 20 18.66 20.70 -24.32
N LYS A 21 19.42 20.85 -23.21
CA LYS A 21 19.52 22.04 -22.36
C LYS A 21 18.16 22.71 -22.08
N TRP A 22 17.15 21.87 -21.87
CA TRP A 22 15.76 22.32 -21.82
C TRP A 22 15.45 23.04 -20.50
N LEU A 23 16.12 22.64 -19.41
CA LEU A 23 16.06 23.26 -18.10
C LEU A 23 17.47 23.38 -17.49
N PRO A 24 17.80 24.47 -16.77
CA PRO A 24 19.09 24.62 -16.11
C PRO A 24 19.30 23.55 -15.04
N TRP A 25 20.47 22.92 -15.00
CA TRP A 25 20.85 21.96 -13.96
C TRP A 25 21.20 22.68 -12.65
N ASN A 26 20.17 23.21 -11.99
CA ASN A 26 20.27 23.89 -10.71
C ASN A 26 19.80 22.96 -9.57
N THR A 27 20.03 23.33 -8.31
CA THR A 27 19.61 22.52 -7.15
C THR A 27 18.12 22.19 -7.19
N GLY A 28 17.27 23.10 -7.69
CA GLY A 28 15.84 22.87 -7.87
C GLY A 28 15.50 21.71 -8.81
N THR A 29 16.14 21.61 -9.98
CA THR A 29 15.84 20.54 -10.94
C THR A 29 16.36 19.18 -10.48
N GLN A 30 17.49 19.15 -9.76
CA GLN A 30 17.98 17.93 -9.11
C GLN A 30 16.98 17.41 -8.09
N VAL A 31 16.45 18.30 -7.25
CA VAL A 31 15.44 17.98 -6.24
C VAL A 31 14.17 17.46 -6.89
N VAL A 32 13.70 18.06 -8.00
CA VAL A 32 12.49 17.62 -8.71
C VAL A 32 12.62 16.19 -9.26
N VAL A 33 13.75 15.83 -9.88
CA VAL A 33 13.98 14.49 -10.43
C VAL A 33 13.91 13.41 -9.34
N VAL A 34 14.34 13.74 -8.12
CA VAL A 34 14.32 12.82 -6.97
C VAL A 34 12.98 12.80 -6.24
N ILE A 35 12.31 13.95 -6.09
CA ILE A 35 11.07 14.07 -5.32
C ILE A 35 9.86 13.48 -6.05
N ILE A 36 9.74 13.68 -7.37
CA ILE A 36 8.59 13.18 -8.15
C ILE A 36 8.35 11.67 -7.93
N PRO A 37 9.35 10.77 -8.08
CA PRO A 37 9.11 9.35 -7.88
C PRO A 37 8.72 9.02 -6.43
N VAL A 38 9.30 9.69 -5.43
CA VAL A 38 8.96 9.47 -4.02
C VAL A 38 7.53 9.90 -3.73
N VAL A 39 7.13 11.10 -4.15
CA VAL A 39 5.77 11.62 -3.97
C VAL A 39 4.77 10.77 -4.75
N ALA A 40 5.08 10.38 -5.98
CA ALA A 40 4.22 9.52 -6.78
C ALA A 40 3.99 8.15 -6.13
N LEU A 41 5.04 7.53 -5.56
CA LEU A 41 4.92 6.27 -4.83
C LEU A 41 4.06 6.45 -3.57
N THR A 42 4.28 7.49 -2.78
CA THR A 42 3.48 7.76 -1.57
C THR A 42 2.01 8.02 -1.91
N ALA A 43 1.74 8.83 -2.93
CA ALA A 43 0.39 9.12 -3.39
C ALA A 43 -0.30 7.89 -3.98
N LEU A 44 0.42 7.04 -4.71
CA LEU A 44 -0.11 5.78 -5.24
C LEU A 44 -0.51 4.82 -4.10
N ILE A 45 0.33 4.68 -3.09
CA ILE A 45 0.03 3.86 -1.91
C ILE A 45 -1.18 4.41 -1.16
N LEU A 46 -1.24 5.73 -0.97
CA LEU A 46 -2.39 6.38 -0.34
C LEU A 46 -3.68 6.15 -1.15
N TYR A 47 -3.61 6.32 -2.48
CA TYR A 47 -4.73 6.10 -3.39
C TYR A 47 -5.21 4.64 -3.36
N LEU A 48 -4.29 3.68 -3.37
CA LEU A 48 -4.61 2.26 -3.24
C LEU A 48 -5.34 1.98 -1.92
N ASN A 49 -4.94 2.63 -0.82
CA ASN A 49 -5.65 2.49 0.46
C ASN A 49 -7.04 3.15 0.48
N VAL A 50 -7.28 4.19 -0.34
CA VAL A 50 -8.61 4.80 -0.50
C VAL A 50 -9.55 3.92 -1.32
N VAL A 51 -9.07 3.35 -2.43
CA VAL A 51 -9.91 2.59 -3.38
C VAL A 51 -10.06 1.12 -2.97
N ALA A 52 -9.03 0.51 -2.42
CA ALA A 52 -9.00 -0.89 -2.00
C ALA A 52 -8.22 -1.01 -0.68
N PRO A 53 -8.88 -0.77 0.47
CA PRO A 53 -8.20 -0.83 1.77
C PRO A 53 -7.53 -2.19 1.94
N SER A 54 -6.23 -2.19 2.24
CA SER A 54 -5.45 -3.39 2.49
C SER A 54 -5.91 -4.06 3.78
N SER A 55 -6.97 -4.86 3.68
CA SER A 55 -7.38 -6.06 4.44
C SER A 55 -7.32 -6.10 5.98
N ALA A 56 -6.74 -5.15 6.71
CA ALA A 56 -6.78 -5.13 8.18
C ALA A 56 -8.13 -4.58 8.68
N ASP A 57 -8.57 -3.46 8.10
CA ASP A 57 -9.78 -2.76 8.54
C ASP A 57 -11.09 -3.43 8.06
N VAL A 58 -11.06 -4.02 6.86
CA VAL A 58 -12.20 -4.82 6.33
C VAL A 58 -12.30 -6.22 6.95
N ARG A 59 -11.19 -6.82 7.41
CA ARG A 59 -11.24 -8.09 8.17
C ARG A 59 -11.67 -7.87 9.61
N ALA A 60 -11.36 -6.73 10.23
CA ALA A 60 -11.88 -6.37 11.54
C ALA A 60 -13.40 -6.16 11.51
N SER A 61 -13.91 -5.40 10.53
CA SER A 61 -15.35 -5.21 10.35
C SER A 61 -16.08 -6.49 9.93
N SER A 62 -15.47 -7.36 9.09
CA SER A 62 -16.02 -8.69 8.75
C SER A 62 -16.00 -9.67 9.94
N LYS A 63 -14.96 -9.63 10.78
CA LYS A 63 -14.88 -10.41 12.03
C LYS A 63 -15.94 -9.95 13.03
N TYR A 64 -16.19 -8.64 13.14
CA TYR A 64 -17.28 -8.11 13.96
C TYR A 64 -18.66 -8.45 13.38
N ARG A 65 -18.81 -8.48 12.04
CA ARG A 65 -20.07 -8.83 11.36
C ARG A 65 -20.41 -10.33 11.38
N ARG A 66 -19.53 -11.19 11.87
CA ARG A 66 -19.81 -12.61 12.15
C ARG A 66 -19.85 -12.94 13.65
N GLY A 67 -19.52 -11.99 14.52
CA GLY A 67 -19.45 -12.18 15.98
C GLY A 67 -20.65 -11.67 16.77
N GLU A 68 -21.40 -10.67 16.28
CA GLU A 68 -22.37 -9.98 17.13
C GLU A 68 -23.73 -9.76 16.42
N ARG A 69 -24.50 -10.84 16.28
CA ARG A 69 -25.97 -10.77 16.38
C ARG A 69 -26.47 -12.01 17.11
N ARG A 70 -26.34 -12.03 18.44
CA ARG A 70 -27.31 -12.80 19.23
C ARG A 70 -28.67 -12.12 19.02
N PRO A 71 -29.70 -12.82 18.52
CA PRO A 71 -31.04 -12.27 18.56
C PRO A 71 -31.42 -12.03 20.04
N PRO A 72 -32.13 -10.94 20.36
CA PRO A 72 -32.61 -10.71 21.72
C PRO A 72 -33.47 -11.92 22.14
N GLY A 73 -32.95 -12.73 23.07
CA GLY A 73 -33.59 -13.97 23.53
C GLY A 73 -32.76 -15.26 23.38
N ALA A 74 -31.58 -15.24 22.74
CA ALA A 74 -30.74 -16.44 22.65
C ALA A 74 -30.13 -16.83 24.01
N ARG A 75 -30.58 -17.95 24.58
CA ARG A 75 -29.99 -18.56 25.79
C ARG A 75 -28.51 -18.92 25.53
N PRO A 76 -27.61 -18.76 26.52
CA PRO A 76 -26.23 -19.18 26.36
C PRO A 76 -26.15 -20.70 26.06
N PRO A 77 -25.25 -21.14 25.15
CA PRO A 77 -25.04 -22.56 24.94
C PRO A 77 -24.54 -23.20 26.23
N CYS A 78 -25.08 -24.38 26.55
CA CYS A 78 -24.79 -25.12 27.76
C CYS A 78 -23.27 -25.24 28.00
N PRO A 79 -22.79 -25.15 29.25
CA PRO A 79 -21.37 -25.27 29.60
C PRO A 79 -20.70 -26.56 29.08
N ARG A 80 -21.51 -27.57 28.77
CA ARG A 80 -21.06 -28.89 28.30
C ARG A 80 -20.63 -28.93 26.83
N CYS A 81 -20.97 -27.93 26.01
CA CYS A 81 -20.64 -27.92 24.58
C CYS A 81 -19.25 -27.33 24.26
N ARG A 82 -18.57 -26.68 25.20
CA ARG A 82 -17.25 -26.04 24.97
C ARG A 82 -16.05 -27.02 25.07
N ARG A 83 -16.29 -28.33 25.20
CA ARG A 83 -15.23 -29.32 25.45
C ARG A 83 -14.89 -30.23 24.26
N ALA A 84 -15.42 -29.92 23.07
CA ALA A 84 -15.15 -30.67 21.85
C ALA A 84 -14.53 -29.77 20.78
N GLU A 85 -13.29 -29.35 20.98
CA GLU A 85 -12.45 -28.87 19.88
C GLU A 85 -11.19 -29.76 19.87
N PRO A 86 -10.98 -30.60 18.84
CA PRO A 86 -9.77 -31.40 18.72
C PRO A 86 -8.60 -30.51 18.23
N PRO A 87 -7.35 -30.77 18.66
CA PRO A 87 -6.19 -30.07 18.14
C PRO A 87 -5.81 -30.65 16.76
N GLY A 88 -5.71 -29.79 15.76
CA GLY A 88 -5.20 -30.11 14.42
C GLY A 88 -4.77 -28.84 13.72
#